data_AF-A0A084A7T7-F1
#
_entry.id   AF-A0A084A7T7-F1
#
_cell.length_a   1.000
_cell.length_b   1.000
_cell.length_c   1.000
_cell.angle_alpha   90.00
_cell.angle_beta   90.00
_cell.angle_gamma   90.00
#
_symmetry.space_group_name_H-M   'P 1'
#
loop_
_entity.id
_entity.type
_entity.pdbx_description
1 polymer ?
#
loop_
_entity_poly.entity_id
_entity_poly.type
_entity_poly.pdbx_seq_one_letter_code
_entity_poly.pdbx_strand_id
1 'polypeptide(L)'
;MKAIYRLRFEHTTVMLCRVLHVNRSTYYNFINKRPSKREVENQRLRKLLLEIYMKAKKRIGTRAFKIILLRDYGVNISEGRILRLLKSMTLPKMSTIKPRFKS
;
A
#
# COMPACT_ATOMS: atom_id res chain seq x y z
N MET A 1 9.65 -13.74 -2.22
CA MET A 1 8.35 -14.08 -1.62
C MET A 1 7.16 -14.09 -2.60
N LYS A 2 7.03 -13.14 -3.56
CA LYS A 2 5.97 -13.22 -4.62
C LYS A 2 6.03 -14.52 -5.44
N ALA A 3 7.22 -15.06 -5.68
CA ALA A 3 7.43 -16.33 -6.38
C ALA A 3 6.76 -17.52 -5.65
N ILE A 4 6.85 -17.59 -4.32
CA ILE A 4 6.19 -18.63 -3.51
C ILE A 4 4.67 -18.59 -3.73
N TYR A 5 4.08 -17.40 -3.72
CA TYR A 5 2.64 -17.25 -3.89
C TYR A 5 2.15 -17.64 -5.28
N ARG A 6 2.95 -17.39 -6.34
CA ARG A 6 2.61 -17.79 -7.71
C ARG A 6 2.75 -19.29 -7.93
N LEU A 7 3.85 -19.87 -7.46
CA LEU A 7 4.21 -21.26 -7.73
C LEU A 7 3.57 -22.29 -6.78
N ARG A 8 2.86 -21.84 -5.72
CA ARG A 8 2.24 -22.74 -4.73
C ARG A 8 1.19 -23.70 -5.30
N PHE A 9 0.62 -23.38 -6.46
CA PHE A 9 -0.43 -24.17 -7.10
C PHE A 9 0.12 -25.19 -8.10
N GLU A 10 1.34 -24.98 -8.59
CA GLU A 10 1.96 -25.81 -9.63
C GLU A 10 2.97 -26.81 -9.06
N HIS A 11 3.54 -26.53 -7.88
CA HIS A 11 4.60 -27.33 -7.29
C HIS A 11 4.32 -27.70 -5.83
N THR A 12 4.85 -28.85 -5.42
CA THR A 12 4.76 -29.30 -4.02
C THR A 12 5.55 -28.37 -3.09
N THR A 13 5.09 -28.22 -1.85
CA THR A 13 5.72 -27.36 -0.84
C THR A 13 7.19 -27.73 -0.59
N VAL A 14 7.51 -29.02 -0.67
CA VAL A 14 8.87 -29.55 -0.52
C VAL A 14 9.80 -29.08 -1.65
N MET A 15 9.33 -29.12 -2.89
CA MET A 15 10.08 -28.65 -4.06
C MET A 15 10.34 -27.13 -3.96
N LEU A 16 9.32 -26.35 -3.60
CA LEU A 16 9.44 -24.91 -3.43
C LEU A 16 10.41 -24.51 -2.32
N CYS A 17 10.33 -25.16 -1.15
CA CYS A 17 11.26 -24.93 -0.05
C CYS A 17 12.70 -25.28 -0.42
N ARG A 18 12.91 -26.34 -1.21
CA ARG A 18 14.24 -26.77 -1.66
C ARG A 18 14.84 -25.80 -2.68
N VAL A 19 14.08 -25.40 -3.71
CA VAL A 19 14.55 -24.48 -4.76
C VAL A 19 14.83 -23.08 -4.21
N LEU A 20 13.99 -22.61 -3.29
CA LEU A 20 14.12 -21.26 -2.73
C LEU A 20 15.01 -21.21 -1.47
N HIS A 21 15.60 -22.34 -1.06
CA HIS A 21 16.39 -22.47 0.17
C HIS A 21 15.70 -21.90 1.42
N VAL A 22 14.39 -22.12 1.56
CA VAL A 22 13.59 -21.61 2.68
C VAL A 22 13.10 -22.77 3.52
N ASN A 23 13.19 -22.63 4.85
CA ASN A 23 12.70 -23.66 5.75
C ASN A 23 11.17 -23.80 5.67
N ARG A 24 10.64 -25.02 5.90
CA ARG A 24 9.18 -25.30 5.82
C ARG A 24 8.36 -24.44 6.77
N SER A 25 8.90 -24.19 7.97
CA SER A 25 8.27 -23.32 8.98
C SER A 25 8.12 -21.89 8.47
N THR A 26 9.13 -21.37 7.77
CA THR A 26 9.11 -20.03 7.15
C THR A 26 8.12 -19.95 5.99
N TYR A 27 7.98 -21.03 5.21
CA TYR A 27 6.96 -21.13 4.16
C TYR A 27 5.55 -20.98 4.74
N TYR A 28 5.20 -21.77 5.75
CA TYR A 28 3.86 -21.70 6.36
C TYR A 28 3.63 -20.40 7.13
N ASN A 29 4.64 -19.86 7.81
CA ASN A 29 4.55 -18.54 8.46
C ASN A 29 4.28 -17.43 7.44
N PHE A 30 4.88 -17.51 6.24
CA PHE A 30 4.63 -16.54 5.17
C PHE A 30 3.23 -16.71 4.54
N ILE A 31 2.81 -17.93 4.24
CA ILE A 31 1.51 -18.21 3.60
C ILE A 31 0.34 -17.92 4.55
N ASN A 32 0.46 -18.29 5.82
CA ASN A 32 -0.59 -18.10 6.83
C ASN A 32 -0.42 -16.79 7.60
N LYS A 33 0.44 -15.88 7.13
CA LYS A 33 0.68 -14.60 7.81
C LYS A 33 -0.62 -13.81 7.87
N ARG A 34 -1.21 -13.72 9.06
CA ARG A 34 -2.35 -12.84 9.30
C ARG A 34 -1.85 -11.40 9.37
N PRO A 35 -2.50 -10.45 8.68
CA PRO A 35 -2.13 -9.05 8.78
C PRO A 35 -2.35 -8.57 10.21
N SER A 36 -1.39 -7.82 10.74
CA SER A 36 -1.55 -7.20 12.06
C SER A 36 -2.71 -6.19 12.03
N LYS A 37 -3.34 -5.92 13.19
CA LYS A 37 -4.38 -4.89 13.32
C LYS A 37 -3.96 -3.55 12.68
N ARG A 38 -2.69 -3.17 12.85
CA ARG A 38 -2.10 -1.96 12.24
C ARG A 38 -2.00 -2.05 10.72
N GLU A 39 -1.70 -3.22 10.17
CA GLU A 39 -1.64 -3.42 8.72
C GLU A 39 -3.03 -3.36 8.09
N VAL A 40 -4.04 -3.96 8.74
CA VAL A 40 -5.43 -3.88 8.29
C VAL A 40 -5.92 -2.43 8.27
N GLU A 41 -5.65 -1.67 9.34
CA GLU A 41 -6.00 -0.25 9.39
C GLU A 41 -5.28 0.55 8.29
N ASN A 42 -3.97 0.34 8.13
CA ASN A 42 -3.21 1.00 7.06
C ASN A 42 -3.72 0.64 5.67
N GLN A 43 -4.17 -0.59 5.42
CA GLN A 43 -4.77 -0.98 4.15
C GLN A 43 -6.10 -0.26 3.91
N ARG A 44 -6.95 -0.14 4.93
CA ARG A 44 -8.22 0.61 4.85
C ARG A 44 -7.95 2.10 4.54
N LEU A 45 -7.05 2.72 5.29
CA LEU A 45 -6.68 4.12 5.10
C LEU A 45 -6.09 4.38 3.70
N ARG A 46 -5.27 3.45 3.20
CA ARG A 46 -4.73 3.53 1.83
C ARG A 46 -5.84 3.52 0.78
N LYS A 47 -6.77 2.57 0.84
CA LYS A 47 -7.92 2.52 -0.09
C LYS A 47 -8.71 3.82 -0.05
N LEU A 48 -9.01 4.31 1.15
CA LEU A 48 -9.76 5.54 1.34
C LEU A 48 -9.06 6.77 0.74
N LEU A 49 -7.76 6.93 1.01
CA LEU A 49 -6.95 8.00 0.42
C LEU A 49 -6.93 7.90 -1.11
N LEU A 50 -6.85 6.69 -1.67
CA LEU A 50 -6.86 6.50 -3.12
C LEU A 50 -8.19 6.90 -3.76
N GLU A 51 -9.32 6.55 -3.15
CA GLU A 51 -10.65 6.95 -3.64
C GLU A 51 -10.82 8.46 -3.66
N ILE A 52 -10.44 9.15 -2.57
CA ILE A 52 -10.45 10.60 -2.50
C ILE A 52 -9.51 11.19 -3.56
N TYR A 53 -8.31 10.64 -3.71
CA TYR A 53 -7.33 11.10 -4.70
C TYR A 53 -7.84 10.98 -6.15
N MET A 54 -8.57 9.91 -6.46
CA MET A 54 -9.18 9.68 -7.77
C MET A 54 -10.34 10.63 -8.03
N LYS A 55 -11.26 10.80 -7.06
CA LYS A 55 -12.35 11.79 -7.13
C LYS A 55 -11.81 13.21 -7.36
N ALA A 56 -10.68 13.51 -6.74
CA ALA A 56 -10.00 14.80 -6.78
C ALA A 56 -9.19 15.09 -8.06
N LYS A 57 -9.20 14.19 -9.06
CA LYS A 57 -8.37 14.30 -10.29
C LYS A 57 -6.89 14.65 -10.02
N LYS A 58 -6.32 14.12 -8.92
CA LYS A 58 -4.89 14.31 -8.57
C LYS A 58 -4.46 15.76 -8.28
N ARG A 59 -5.37 16.65 -7.87
CA ARG A 59 -5.09 18.07 -7.59
C ARG A 59 -5.07 18.46 -6.10
N ILE A 60 -5.39 17.53 -5.21
CA ILE A 60 -5.58 17.80 -3.78
C ILE A 60 -4.30 17.55 -2.95
N GLY A 61 -3.91 18.56 -2.16
CA GLY A 61 -2.81 18.48 -1.20
C GLY A 61 -3.19 17.84 0.14
N THR A 62 -2.20 17.60 1.00
CA THR A 62 -2.34 16.91 2.30
C THR A 62 -3.35 17.56 3.24
N ARG A 63 -3.42 18.89 3.25
CA ARG A 63 -4.36 19.64 4.10
C ARG A 63 -5.82 19.39 3.71
N ALA A 64 -6.11 19.36 2.42
CA ALA A 64 -7.46 19.09 1.94
C ALA A 64 -7.84 17.61 2.13
N PHE A 65 -6.88 16.66 2.05
CA PHE A 65 -7.11 15.28 2.49
C PHE A 65 -7.54 15.21 3.96
N LYS A 66 -6.86 15.93 4.86
CA LYS A 66 -7.20 15.94 6.28
C LYS A 66 -8.63 16.45 6.51
N ILE A 67 -9.03 17.52 5.82
CA ILE A 67 -10.37 18.08 5.94
C ILE A 67 -11.43 17.08 5.44
N ILE A 68 -11.22 16.49 4.26
CA ILE A 68 -12.16 15.51 3.67
C ILE A 68 -12.28 14.27 4.54
N LEU A 69 -11.15 13.73 5.03
CA LEU A 69 -11.14 12.57 5.92
C LEU A 69 -11.90 12.82 7.21
N LEU A 70 -11.75 14.01 7.79
CA LEU A 70 -12.45 14.38 9.01
C LEU A 70 -13.96 14.57 8.75
N ARG A 71 -14.32 15.24 7.64
CA ARG A 71 -15.70 15.59 7.31
C ARG A 71 -16.53 14.41 6.84
N ASP A 72 -16.01 13.64 5.88
CA ASP A 72 -16.80 12.61 5.18
C ASP A 72 -16.67 11.24 5.85
N TYR A 73 -15.55 10.99 6.54
CA TYR A 73 -15.24 9.67 7.11
C TYR A 73 -15.03 9.71 8.63
N GLY A 74 -15.04 10.88 9.27
CA GLY A 74 -14.82 11.02 10.71
C GLY A 74 -13.42 10.63 11.18
N VAL A 75 -12.45 10.55 10.26
CA VAL A 75 -11.11 10.03 10.54
C VAL A 75 -10.14 11.19 10.75
N ASN A 76 -9.69 11.37 12.00
CA ASN A 76 -8.69 12.39 12.32
C ASN A 76 -7.26 11.83 12.16
N ILE A 77 -6.54 12.28 11.13
CA ILE A 77 -5.17 11.86 10.85
C ILE A 77 -4.28 13.09 10.64
N SER A 78 -3.05 13.01 11.12
CA SER A 78 -2.03 14.05 10.88
C SER A 78 -1.57 14.08 9.42
N GLU A 79 -1.23 15.28 8.93
CA GLU A 79 -0.74 15.46 7.57
C GLU A 79 0.50 14.62 7.28
N GLY A 80 1.40 14.48 8.26
CA GLY A 80 2.59 13.62 8.14
C GLY A 80 2.27 12.13 8.00
N ARG A 81 1.17 11.64 8.60
CA ARG A 81 0.72 10.25 8.39
C ARG A 81 0.09 10.08 7.00
N ILE A 82 -0.70 11.06 6.54
CA ILE A 82 -1.25 11.08 5.17
C ILE A 82 -0.12 11.07 4.14
N LEU A 83 0.89 11.93 4.30
CA LEU A 83 2.04 12.02 3.40
C LEU A 83 2.83 10.72 3.32
N ARG A 84 3.11 10.08 4.47
CA ARG A 84 3.81 8.77 4.51
C ARG A 84 3.01 7.69 3.80
N LEU A 85 1.70 7.64 4.02
CA LEU A 85 0.82 6.68 3.37
C LEU A 85 0.77 6.92 1.86
N LEU A 86 0.58 8.16 1.40
CA LEU A 86 0.59 8.55 -0.02
C LEU A 86 1.92 8.18 -0.69
N LYS A 87 3.07 8.49 -0.05
CA LYS A 87 4.41 8.10 -0.55
C LYS A 87 4.55 6.59 -0.71
N SER A 88 4.00 5.81 0.23
CA SER A 88 4.07 4.35 0.17
C SER A 88 3.21 3.71 -0.94
N MET A 89 2.28 4.46 -1.53
CA MET A 89 1.34 3.95 -2.54
C MET A 89 1.82 4.12 -3.99
N THR A 90 3.07 4.53 -4.22
CA THR A 90 3.66 4.75 -5.57
C THR A 90 2.71 5.50 -6.50
N LEU A 91 2.10 6.59 -6.02
CA LEU A 91 1.15 7.36 -6.80
C LEU A 91 1.88 8.15 -7.91
N PRO A 92 1.27 8.29 -9.09
CA PRO A 92 1.84 9.14 -10.15
C PRO A 92 2.02 10.56 -9.62
N LYS A 93 3.08 11.22 -10.09
CA LYS A 93 3.41 12.60 -9.72
C LYS A 93 2.18 13.50 -9.92
N MET A 94 1.99 14.42 -8.96
CA MET A 94 0.92 15.42 -9.00
C MET A 94 0.93 16.12 -10.36
N SER A 95 -0.22 16.24 -11.00
CA SER A 95 -0.35 16.81 -12.35
C SER A 95 0.05 18.30 -12.40
N THR A 96 0.18 18.95 -11.25
CA THR A 96 0.61 20.35 -11.09
C THR A 96 2.13 20.54 -11.01
N ILE A 97 2.94 19.47 -11.08
CA ILE A 97 4.39 19.64 -11.16
C ILE A 97 4.72 20.27 -12.52
N LYS A 98 5.13 21.54 -12.50
CA LYS A 98 5.60 22.28 -13.69
C LYS A 98 6.72 21.46 -14.36
N PRO A 99 6.65 21.19 -15.67
CA PRO A 99 7.75 20.54 -16.38
C PRO A 99 9.02 21.38 -16.19
N ARG A 100 10.09 20.75 -15.70
CA ARG A 100 11.41 21.38 -15.72
C ARG A 100 11.89 21.29 -17.16
N PHE A 101 11.83 22.40 -17.89
CA PHE A 101 12.59 22.53 -19.12
C PHE A 101 14.07 22.41 -18.74
N LYS A 102 14.75 21.39 -19.26
CA LYS A 102 16.20 21.32 -19.19
C LYS A 102 16.72 22.32 -20.22
N SER A 103 17.44 23.33 -19.74
CA SER A 103 18.28 24.19 -20.56
C SER A 103 19.42 23.39 -21.18
#